data_AF-A0A1H5ZZV4-F1
#
_entry.id   AF-A0A1H5ZZV4-F1
#
_cell.length_a   1.000
_cell.length_b   1.000
_cell.length_c   1.000
_cell.angle_alpha   90.00
_cell.angle_beta   90.00
_cell.angle_gamma   90.00
#
_symmetry.space_group_name_H-M   'P 1'
#
loop_
_entity.id
_entity.type
_entity.pdbx_description
1 polymer ?
#
loop_
_entity_poly.entity_id
_entity_poly.type
_entity_poly.pdbx_seq_one_letter_code
_entity_poly.pdbx_strand_id
1 'polypeptide(L)'
;MPFVRHAALAAALAGAVAVPAVPALAEQAPRVITATGPTYVYDRAYQSVRTTVQAGETGNGSWVVLEATGFPSTAVGKTFGAHVHTNKCGARPEDAGPHYQDPRTPRNASLSTREVWLDFTVGPDRVGRAAAVRGWKIPKGAANSIVIHAHSTNPWTGDAGGRLMCQTVPFGDSRR
;
A
#
# COMPACT_ATOMS: atom_id res chain seq x y z
N MET A 1 69.13 -58.64 28.91
CA MET A 1 69.49 -57.33 29.50
C MET A 1 69.88 -56.41 28.36
N PRO A 2 69.48 -55.13 28.28
CA PRO A 2 68.41 -54.43 28.98
C PRO A 2 67.69 -53.35 28.10
N PHE A 3 66.79 -52.61 28.74
CA PHE A 3 66.32 -51.24 28.44
C PHE A 3 65.40 -50.96 27.24
N VAL A 4 64.12 -51.03 27.60
CA VAL A 4 62.99 -50.21 27.16
C VAL A 4 63.37 -48.78 26.77
N ARG A 5 62.93 -48.34 25.59
CA ARG A 5 62.83 -46.91 25.23
C ARG A 5 61.35 -46.57 25.08
N HIS A 6 60.79 -45.90 26.09
CA HIS A 6 59.46 -45.30 26.01
C HIS A 6 59.55 -44.05 25.12
N ALA A 7 58.92 -44.10 23.95
CA ALA A 7 58.70 -42.93 23.12
C ALA A 7 57.51 -42.15 23.70
N ALA A 8 57.77 -40.95 24.22
CA ALA A 8 56.72 -40.04 24.65
C ALA A 8 56.05 -39.42 23.41
N LEU A 9 54.77 -39.77 23.16
CA LEU A 9 53.92 -39.00 22.26
C LEU A 9 53.32 -37.82 23.03
N ALA A 10 53.78 -36.61 22.72
CA ALA A 10 53.10 -35.39 23.11
C ALA A 10 51.99 -35.10 22.09
N ALA A 11 50.73 -35.38 22.46
CA ALA A 11 49.56 -34.98 21.69
C ALA A 11 49.19 -33.53 22.06
N ALA A 12 49.47 -32.57 21.19
CA ALA A 12 48.98 -31.21 21.32
C ALA A 12 47.50 -31.16 20.91
N LEU A 13 46.60 -31.02 21.88
CA LEU A 13 45.18 -30.74 21.64
C LEU A 13 45.02 -29.25 21.34
N ALA A 14 44.91 -28.90 20.06
CA ALA A 14 44.42 -27.59 19.65
C ALA A 14 42.89 -27.55 19.80
N GLY A 15 42.41 -26.96 20.89
CA GLY A 15 40.98 -26.73 21.11
C GLY A 15 40.47 -25.61 20.20
N ALA A 16 39.70 -25.95 19.17
CA ALA A 16 38.95 -24.98 18.39
C ALA A 16 37.67 -24.59 19.15
N VAL A 17 37.62 -23.37 19.67
CA VAL A 17 36.40 -22.80 20.25
C VAL A 17 35.49 -22.37 19.10
N ALA A 18 34.43 -23.13 18.84
CA ALA A 18 33.39 -22.74 17.91
C ALA A 18 32.47 -21.71 18.58
N VAL A 19 32.54 -20.45 18.11
CA VAL A 19 31.58 -19.41 18.50
C VAL A 19 30.27 -19.68 17.74
N PRO A 20 29.12 -19.88 18.42
CA PRO A 20 27.86 -20.06 17.71
C PRO A 20 27.47 -18.76 17.02
N ALA A 21 27.34 -18.81 15.69
CA ALA A 21 26.76 -17.72 14.93
C ALA A 21 25.28 -17.59 15.34
N VAL A 22 24.94 -16.52 16.05
CA VAL A 22 23.55 -16.14 16.27
C VAL A 22 22.95 -15.75 14.91
N PRO A 23 21.86 -16.38 14.44
CA PRO A 23 21.21 -15.91 13.24
C PRO A 23 20.65 -14.51 13.55
N ALA A 24 21.18 -13.49 12.89
CA ALA A 24 20.53 -12.20 12.85
C ALA A 24 19.12 -12.46 12.30
N LEU A 25 18.08 -12.18 13.10
CA LEU A 25 16.74 -12.07 12.55
C LEU A 25 16.82 -10.98 11.49
N ALA A 26 16.78 -11.38 10.22
CA ALA A 26 16.56 -10.45 9.14
C ALA A 26 15.17 -9.86 9.36
N GLU A 27 15.10 -8.68 9.97
CA GLU A 27 13.88 -7.90 10.04
C GLU A 27 13.50 -7.56 8.60
N GLN A 28 12.55 -8.32 8.06
CA GLN A 28 12.18 -8.22 6.66
C GLN A 28 11.62 -6.82 6.44
N ALA A 29 12.31 -6.02 5.63
CA ALA A 29 11.86 -4.68 5.29
C ALA A 29 10.38 -4.73 4.87
N PRO A 30 9.53 -3.84 5.41
CA PRO A 30 8.10 -3.86 5.11
C PRO A 30 7.90 -3.77 3.60
N ARG A 31 7.15 -4.72 3.00
CA ARG A 31 6.89 -4.66 1.56
C ARG A 31 6.02 -3.46 1.24
N VAL A 32 6.52 -2.65 0.33
CA VAL A 32 5.75 -1.61 -0.35
C VAL A 32 5.11 -2.23 -1.58
N ILE A 33 3.79 -2.13 -1.67
CA ILE A 33 3.02 -2.41 -2.88
C ILE A 33 3.17 -1.20 -3.80
N THR A 34 3.50 -1.44 -5.07
CA THR A 34 3.48 -0.40 -6.11
C THR A 34 2.57 -0.87 -7.24
N ALA A 35 1.63 -0.04 -7.66
CA ALA A 35 0.72 -0.33 -8.76
C ALA A 35 0.63 0.89 -9.70
N THR A 36 0.72 0.65 -11.01
CA THR A 36 0.60 1.68 -12.05
C THR A 36 -0.66 1.46 -12.89
N GLY A 37 -1.21 2.54 -13.43
CA GLY A 37 -2.59 2.56 -13.92
C GLY A 37 -3.02 3.81 -14.69
N PRO A 38 -4.34 4.08 -14.78
CA PRO A 38 -5.44 3.29 -14.19
C PRO A 38 -5.71 1.98 -14.95
N THR A 39 -6.37 1.02 -14.31
CA THR A 39 -6.80 -0.25 -14.93
C THR A 39 -7.97 -0.01 -15.88
N TYR A 40 -8.91 0.85 -15.50
CA TYR A 40 -10.03 1.29 -16.32
C TYR A 40 -10.21 2.80 -16.22
N VAL A 41 -10.49 3.43 -17.36
CA VAL A 41 -10.96 4.82 -17.44
C VAL A 41 -12.39 4.79 -17.97
N TYR A 42 -13.32 5.34 -17.21
CA TYR A 42 -14.74 5.34 -17.55
C TYR A 42 -15.17 6.65 -18.23
N ASP A 43 -14.53 7.77 -17.85
CA ASP A 43 -14.74 9.06 -18.51
C ASP A 43 -13.59 9.37 -19.48
N ARG A 44 -13.92 9.42 -20.77
CA ARG A 44 -12.97 9.68 -21.86
C ARG A 44 -12.25 11.03 -21.73
N ALA A 45 -12.84 12.02 -21.04
CA ALA A 45 -12.17 13.31 -20.78
C ALA A 45 -10.85 13.14 -20.00
N TYR A 46 -10.71 12.03 -19.26
CA TYR A 46 -9.54 11.73 -18.43
C TYR A 46 -8.69 10.56 -18.96
N GLN A 47 -8.85 10.14 -20.22
CA GLN A 47 -8.12 9.00 -20.81
C GLN A 47 -6.58 9.14 -20.80
N SER A 48 -6.08 10.38 -20.74
CA SER A 48 -4.64 10.67 -20.64
C SER A 48 -4.09 10.51 -19.23
N VAL A 49 -4.95 10.39 -18.21
CA VAL A 49 -4.52 10.30 -16.82
C VAL A 49 -3.80 8.97 -16.58
N ARG A 50 -2.68 9.04 -15.87
CA ARG A 50 -1.91 7.87 -15.41
C ARG A 50 -1.77 7.94 -13.90
N THR A 51 -1.90 6.79 -13.24
CA THR A 51 -1.84 6.70 -11.78
C THR A 51 -0.66 5.86 -11.33
N THR A 52 0.02 6.29 -10.28
CA THR A 52 0.95 5.48 -9.50
C THR A 52 0.44 5.44 -8.07
N VAL A 53 0.25 4.24 -7.54
CA VAL A 53 -0.15 4.01 -6.15
C VAL A 53 0.98 3.28 -5.45
N GLN A 54 1.37 3.79 -4.30
CA GLN A 54 2.22 3.09 -3.36
C GLN A 54 1.48 2.88 -2.05
N ALA A 55 1.60 1.69 -1.46
CA ALA A 55 0.99 1.38 -0.19
C ALA A 55 1.87 0.47 0.66
N GLY A 56 1.83 0.66 1.97
CA GLY A 56 2.63 -0.13 2.90
C GLY A 56 2.01 -0.17 4.29
N GLU A 57 2.66 -0.94 5.17
CA GLU A 57 2.32 -1.02 6.58
C GLU A 57 3.48 -0.47 7.43
N THR A 58 3.15 0.25 8.50
CA THR A 58 4.12 0.72 9.51
C THR A 58 3.54 0.46 10.89
N GLY A 59 4.21 -0.35 11.71
CA GLY A 59 3.70 -0.75 13.03
C GLY A 59 2.33 -1.44 12.90
N ASN A 60 1.31 -0.87 13.57
CA ASN A 60 -0.09 -1.31 13.49
C ASN A 60 -0.93 -0.56 12.44
N GLY A 61 -0.30 0.33 11.68
CA GLY A 61 -0.95 1.18 10.70
C GLY A 61 -0.64 0.83 9.25
N SER A 62 -1.26 1.59 8.36
CA SER A 62 -1.02 1.55 6.92
C SER A 62 -0.86 2.96 6.38
N TRP A 63 -0.20 3.07 5.24
CA TRP A 63 -0.09 4.29 4.47
C TRP A 63 -0.36 4.01 3.01
N VAL A 64 -0.94 4.99 2.32
CA VAL A 64 -1.22 4.95 0.88
C VAL A 64 -0.87 6.30 0.28
N VAL A 65 -0.16 6.28 -0.84
CA VAL A 65 0.18 7.45 -1.64
C VAL A 65 -0.35 7.25 -3.04
N LEU A 66 -1.03 8.27 -3.56
CA LEU A 66 -1.52 8.35 -4.92
C LEU A 66 -0.83 9.53 -5.63
N GLU A 67 -0.27 9.27 -6.79
CA GLU A 67 0.04 10.29 -7.79
C GLU A 67 -0.76 10.01 -9.05
N ALA A 68 -1.44 11.03 -9.58
CA ALA A 68 -2.20 10.97 -10.82
C ALA A 68 -1.75 12.10 -11.75
N THR A 69 -1.14 11.75 -12.88
CA THR A 69 -0.53 12.69 -13.84
C THR A 69 -1.34 12.74 -15.12
N GLY A 70 -1.12 13.78 -15.94
CA GLY A 70 -1.69 13.84 -17.29
C GLY A 70 -3.15 14.28 -17.34
N PHE A 71 -3.61 15.04 -16.34
CA PHE A 71 -4.95 15.64 -16.37
C PHE A 71 -5.11 16.63 -17.54
N PRO A 72 -6.32 16.82 -18.08
CA PRO A 72 -6.57 17.90 -19.03
C PRO A 72 -6.40 19.26 -18.33
N SER A 73 -6.03 20.30 -19.07
CA SER A 73 -5.87 21.66 -18.52
C SER A 73 -7.14 22.18 -17.85
N THR A 74 -8.31 21.77 -18.33
CA THR A 74 -9.63 22.08 -17.74
C THR A 74 -9.87 21.46 -16.36
N ALA A 75 -8.99 20.58 -15.89
CA ALA A 75 -9.04 20.01 -14.55
C ALA A 75 -8.14 20.74 -13.54
N VAL A 76 -7.25 21.63 -13.98
CA VAL A 76 -6.38 22.40 -13.08
C VAL A 76 -7.22 23.20 -12.09
N GLY A 77 -6.86 23.10 -10.80
CA GLY A 77 -7.59 23.72 -9.70
C GLY A 77 -8.85 22.96 -9.25
N LYS A 78 -9.28 21.90 -9.94
CA LYS A 78 -10.39 21.05 -9.48
C LYS A 78 -9.90 20.05 -8.45
N THR A 79 -10.73 19.82 -7.44
CA THR A 79 -10.54 18.78 -6.42
C THR A 79 -11.34 17.54 -6.78
N PHE A 80 -10.69 16.38 -6.71
CA PHE A 80 -11.28 15.07 -6.96
C PHE A 80 -11.20 14.25 -5.67
N GLY A 81 -12.32 13.64 -5.28
CA GLY A 81 -12.34 12.62 -4.25
C GLY A 81 -11.68 11.35 -4.77
N ALA A 82 -10.87 10.70 -3.94
CA ALA A 82 -10.29 9.42 -4.30
C ALA A 82 -10.30 8.47 -3.10
N HIS A 83 -10.79 7.25 -3.30
CA HIS A 83 -11.06 6.34 -2.19
C HIS A 83 -10.48 4.96 -2.46
N VAL A 84 -10.12 4.25 -1.39
CA VAL A 84 -9.86 2.82 -1.47
C VAL A 84 -11.19 2.06 -1.49
N HIS A 85 -11.31 1.11 -2.41
CA HIS A 85 -12.51 0.32 -2.66
C HIS A 85 -12.28 -1.17 -2.40
N THR A 86 -13.37 -1.87 -2.10
CA THR A 86 -13.37 -3.27 -1.66
C THR A 86 -12.97 -4.26 -2.76
N ASN A 87 -13.48 -4.10 -3.98
CA ASN A 87 -13.25 -5.03 -5.09
C ASN A 87 -12.20 -4.51 -6.08
N LYS A 88 -11.72 -5.41 -6.95
CA LYS A 88 -10.87 -5.04 -8.09
C LYS A 88 -11.69 -4.18 -9.07
N CYS A 89 -11.01 -3.41 -9.91
CA CYS A 89 -11.68 -2.72 -10.99
C CYS A 89 -12.28 -3.73 -11.99
N GLY A 90 -13.40 -3.34 -12.60
CA GLY A 90 -14.02 -4.10 -13.68
C GLY A 90 -14.45 -3.17 -14.82
N ALA A 91 -15.10 -3.75 -15.83
CA ALA A 91 -15.51 -2.99 -17.01
C ALA A 91 -16.57 -1.92 -16.67
N ARG A 92 -17.35 -2.13 -15.60
CA ARG A 92 -18.33 -1.16 -15.12
C ARG A 92 -17.80 -0.41 -13.90
N PRO A 93 -18.10 0.90 -13.76
CA PRO A 93 -17.62 1.67 -12.62
C PRO A 93 -17.98 1.06 -11.26
N GLU A 94 -19.17 0.48 -11.12
CA GLU A 94 -19.69 -0.15 -9.91
C GLU A 94 -18.93 -1.42 -9.50
N ASP A 95 -18.21 -2.08 -10.41
CA ASP A 95 -17.54 -3.37 -10.16
C ASP A 95 -16.50 -3.27 -9.03
N ALA A 96 -15.91 -2.08 -8.83
CA ALA A 96 -15.00 -1.80 -7.71
C ALA A 96 -15.67 -1.94 -6.32
N GLY A 97 -16.99 -2.05 -6.25
CA GLY A 97 -17.73 -2.19 -5.00
C GLY A 97 -17.79 -0.89 -4.19
N PRO A 98 -18.23 -0.93 -2.92
CA PRO A 98 -18.24 0.23 -2.03
C PRO A 98 -16.82 0.62 -1.58
N HIS A 99 -16.73 1.78 -0.93
CA HIS A 99 -15.52 2.18 -0.20
C HIS A 99 -15.16 1.11 0.83
N TYR A 100 -13.86 0.86 1.00
CA TYR A 100 -13.39 0.03 2.08
C TYR A 100 -13.47 0.79 3.40
N GLN A 101 -14.18 0.21 4.36
CA GLN A 101 -14.25 0.67 5.75
C GLN A 101 -13.57 -0.37 6.65
N ASP A 102 -12.66 0.07 7.52
CA ASP A 102 -12.08 -0.79 8.54
C ASP A 102 -13.18 -1.26 9.51
N PRO A 103 -13.45 -2.57 9.59
CA PRO A 103 -14.55 -3.10 10.40
C PRO A 103 -14.28 -3.04 11.92
N ARG A 104 -13.03 -2.77 12.32
CA ARG A 104 -12.61 -2.69 13.73
C ARG A 104 -12.80 -1.29 14.30
N THR A 105 -12.84 -0.26 13.45
CA THR A 105 -13.07 1.11 13.88
C THR A 105 -14.55 1.29 14.26
N PRO A 106 -14.87 1.89 15.41
CA PRO A 106 -16.26 2.05 15.88
C PRO A 106 -17.17 2.72 14.85
N ARG A 107 -18.38 2.18 14.64
CA ARG A 107 -19.31 2.66 13.60
C ARG A 107 -19.73 4.13 13.74
N ASN A 108 -19.68 4.68 14.95
CA ASN A 108 -19.98 6.08 15.24
C ASN A 108 -18.80 7.02 14.94
N ALA A 109 -17.62 6.50 14.61
CA ALA A 109 -16.51 7.31 14.12
C ALA A 109 -16.82 7.83 12.69
N SER A 110 -16.23 8.98 12.36
CA SER A 110 -16.38 9.58 11.03
C SER A 110 -15.94 8.62 9.92
N LEU A 111 -16.55 8.74 8.74
CA LEU A 111 -16.14 7.96 7.56
C LEU A 111 -14.65 8.17 7.25
N SER A 112 -14.15 9.41 7.34
CA SER A 112 -12.74 9.73 7.12
C SER A 112 -11.76 8.98 8.05
N THR A 113 -12.22 8.56 9.23
CA THR A 113 -11.42 7.74 10.18
C THR A 113 -11.47 6.25 9.82
N ARG A 114 -12.60 5.79 9.27
CA ARG A 114 -12.87 4.38 8.93
C ARG A 114 -12.42 4.01 7.52
N GLU A 115 -12.33 4.97 6.62
CA GLU A 115 -12.00 4.80 5.21
C GLU A 115 -10.63 5.40 4.87
N VAL A 116 -10.06 5.04 3.73
CA VAL A 116 -8.87 5.71 3.17
C VAL A 116 -9.33 6.70 2.10
N TRP A 117 -9.21 7.98 2.41
CA TRP A 117 -9.50 9.09 1.49
C TRP A 117 -8.20 9.73 1.02
N LEU A 118 -8.09 9.94 -0.28
CA LEU A 118 -6.92 10.42 -1.03
C LEU A 118 -7.32 11.59 -1.93
N ASP A 119 -8.21 12.45 -1.45
CA ASP A 119 -8.63 13.66 -2.15
C ASP A 119 -7.41 14.50 -2.55
N PHE A 120 -7.41 14.98 -3.80
CA PHE A 120 -6.35 15.85 -4.30
C PHE A 120 -6.93 16.95 -5.19
N THR A 121 -6.21 18.06 -5.25
CA THR A 121 -6.43 19.11 -6.23
C THR A 121 -5.39 18.99 -7.34
N VAL A 122 -5.84 19.09 -8.59
CA VAL A 122 -4.92 19.05 -9.74
C VAL A 122 -4.13 20.35 -9.79
N GLY A 123 -2.81 20.22 -9.69
CA GLY A 123 -1.88 21.34 -9.78
C GLY A 123 -1.72 21.90 -11.20
N PRO A 124 -1.01 23.03 -11.35
CA PRO A 124 -0.73 23.64 -12.65
C PRO A 124 0.13 22.75 -13.56
N ASP A 125 0.89 21.81 -12.99
CA ASP A 125 1.63 20.75 -13.69
C ASP A 125 0.73 19.65 -14.25
N ARG A 126 -0.59 19.75 -14.04
CA ARG A 126 -1.60 18.75 -14.40
C ARG A 126 -1.41 17.42 -13.65
N VAL A 127 -0.94 17.52 -12.40
CA VAL A 127 -0.74 16.39 -11.50
C VAL A 127 -1.55 16.57 -10.22
N GLY A 128 -2.19 15.50 -9.78
CA GLY A 128 -2.80 15.34 -8.47
C GLY A 128 -1.96 14.44 -7.58
N ARG A 129 -1.79 14.81 -6.32
CA ARG A 129 -1.03 14.03 -5.32
C ARG A 129 -1.79 13.99 -4.01
N ALA A 130 -1.87 12.81 -3.41
CA ALA A 130 -2.47 12.62 -2.10
C ALA A 130 -1.74 11.53 -1.31
N ALA A 131 -1.79 11.65 0.01
CA ALA A 131 -1.30 10.64 0.93
C ALA A 131 -2.27 10.48 2.09
N ALA A 132 -2.43 9.25 2.56
CA ALA A 132 -3.25 8.92 3.71
C ALA A 132 -2.50 7.94 4.62
N VAL A 133 -2.60 8.18 5.93
CA VAL A 133 -2.09 7.28 6.97
C VAL A 133 -3.26 6.84 7.84
N ARG A 134 -3.29 5.57 8.23
CA ARG A 134 -4.29 4.99 9.12
C ARG A 134 -3.63 4.24 10.26
N GLY A 135 -4.18 4.38 11.46
CA GLY A 135 -3.77 3.64 12.66
C GLY A 135 -4.17 2.16 12.65
N TRP A 136 -4.68 1.67 11.52
CA TRP A 136 -5.08 0.30 11.29
C TRP A 136 -4.54 -0.18 9.93
N LYS A 137 -4.45 -1.49 9.77
CA LYS A 137 -3.96 -2.16 8.56
C LYS A 137 -5.10 -2.59 7.66
N ILE A 138 -4.89 -2.59 6.35
CA ILE A 138 -5.83 -3.20 5.38
C ILE A 138 -5.51 -4.69 5.30
N PRO A 139 -6.40 -5.60 5.73
CA PRO A 139 -6.16 -7.04 5.61
C PRO A 139 -6.04 -7.45 4.14
N LYS A 140 -5.22 -8.47 3.88
CA LYS A 140 -5.07 -9.07 2.55
C LYS A 140 -6.43 -9.40 1.95
N GLY A 141 -6.69 -8.89 0.74
CA GLY A 141 -7.91 -9.14 -0.02
C GLY A 141 -9.14 -8.35 0.45
N ALA A 142 -9.05 -7.55 1.52
CA ALA A 142 -10.19 -6.76 2.02
C ALA A 142 -10.45 -5.48 1.21
N ALA A 143 -9.44 -4.97 0.52
CA ALA A 143 -9.54 -3.88 -0.44
C ALA A 143 -8.66 -4.15 -1.65
N ASN A 144 -9.08 -3.69 -2.82
CA ASN A 144 -8.49 -4.15 -4.08
C ASN A 144 -8.39 -3.07 -5.17
N SER A 145 -8.80 -1.83 -4.89
CA SER A 145 -8.67 -0.74 -5.86
C SER A 145 -8.65 0.65 -5.23
N ILE A 146 -8.22 1.64 -6.01
CA ILE A 146 -8.51 3.06 -5.78
C ILE A 146 -9.39 3.56 -6.91
N VAL A 147 -10.41 4.35 -6.57
CA VAL A 147 -11.27 5.03 -7.53
C VAL A 147 -11.09 6.53 -7.39
N ILE A 148 -10.95 7.23 -8.52
CA ILE A 148 -10.98 8.70 -8.57
C ILE A 148 -12.38 9.11 -9.05
N HIS A 149 -13.02 9.97 -8.28
CA HIS A 149 -14.41 10.40 -8.46
C HIS A 149 -14.52 11.82 -9.04
N ALA A 150 -15.70 12.18 -9.53
CA ALA A 150 -15.95 13.42 -10.26
C ALA A 150 -15.92 14.70 -9.42
N HIS A 151 -16.23 14.62 -8.13
CA HIS A 151 -16.33 15.75 -7.22
C HIS A 151 -15.38 15.58 -6.02
N SER A 152 -15.16 16.65 -5.26
CA SER A 152 -14.55 16.57 -3.92
C SER A 152 -15.42 15.74 -2.97
N THR A 153 -14.79 15.04 -2.03
CA THR A 153 -15.52 14.20 -1.08
C THR A 153 -16.36 15.03 -0.11
N ASN A 154 -17.64 14.70 0.00
CA ASN A 154 -18.50 15.21 1.05
C ASN A 154 -18.04 14.64 2.41
N PRO A 155 -17.65 15.47 3.38
CA PRO A 155 -17.03 15.00 4.61
C PRO A 155 -17.96 14.20 5.53
N TRP A 156 -19.28 14.33 5.35
CA TRP A 156 -20.27 13.64 6.18
C TRP A 156 -20.77 12.34 5.54
N THR A 157 -20.94 12.33 4.21
CA THR A 157 -21.52 11.17 3.50
C THR A 157 -20.47 10.31 2.81
N GLY A 158 -19.25 10.83 2.61
CA GLY A 158 -18.22 10.19 1.77
C GLY A 158 -18.55 10.23 0.27
N ASP A 159 -19.68 10.79 -0.14
CA ASP A 159 -20.02 10.86 -1.56
C ASP A 159 -19.07 11.83 -2.28
N ALA A 160 -18.57 11.39 -3.43
CA ALA A 160 -17.72 12.17 -4.32
C ALA A 160 -18.25 12.15 -5.77
N GLY A 161 -19.49 11.69 -5.97
CA GLY A 161 -20.11 11.59 -7.28
C GLY A 161 -19.59 10.42 -8.12
N GLY A 162 -19.79 10.54 -9.44
CA GLY A 162 -19.48 9.49 -10.41
C GLY A 162 -18.01 9.05 -10.39
N ARG A 163 -17.76 7.80 -10.73
CA ARG A 163 -16.42 7.21 -10.75
C ARG A 163 -15.78 7.44 -12.12
N LEU A 164 -14.71 8.22 -12.20
CA LEU A 164 -14.07 8.60 -13.46
C LEU A 164 -13.10 7.53 -13.96
N MET A 165 -12.37 6.90 -13.04
CA MET A 165 -11.40 5.85 -13.34
C MET A 165 -11.14 5.00 -12.10
N CYS A 166 -10.62 3.79 -12.32
CA CYS A 166 -10.31 2.84 -11.28
C CYS A 166 -8.93 2.21 -11.53
N GLN A 167 -8.13 2.12 -10.47
CA GLN A 167 -6.86 1.40 -10.46
C GLN A 167 -6.92 0.20 -9.51
N THR A 168 -6.63 -1.00 -10.03
CA THR A 168 -6.53 -2.20 -9.19
C THR A 168 -5.23 -2.15 -8.39
N VAL A 169 -5.32 -2.39 -7.09
CA VAL A 169 -4.19 -2.36 -6.16
C VAL A 169 -4.34 -3.54 -5.20
N PRO A 170 -3.37 -4.46 -5.12
CA PRO A 170 -3.47 -5.63 -4.24
C PRO A 170 -3.16 -5.27 -2.78
N PHE A 171 -4.06 -4.53 -2.11
CA PHE A 171 -3.82 -4.13 -0.72
C PHE A 171 -3.71 -5.33 0.23
N GLY A 172 -2.84 -5.18 1.23
CA GLY A 172 -2.61 -6.22 2.25
C GLY A 172 -1.75 -7.40 1.78
N ASP A 173 -1.32 -7.46 0.50
CA ASP A 173 -0.31 -8.41 0.01
C ASP A 173 1.13 -8.05 0.47
N SER A 174 1.27 -7.13 1.42
CA SER A 174 2.54 -6.70 2.00
C SER A 174 3.14 -7.71 3.00
N ARG A 175 2.40 -8.76 3.39
CA ARG A 175 2.89 -9.83 4.29
C ARG A 175 3.07 -11.16 3.56
N ARG A 176 4.16 -11.87 3.86
CA ARG A 176 4.26 -13.32 3.67
C ARG A 176 3.79 -14.01 4.94
#